data_AF-A0A430AT60-F1
#
_entry.id   AF-A0A430AT60-F1
#
_cell.length_a   1.000
_cell.length_b   1.000
_cell.length_c   1.000
_cell.angle_alpha   90.00
_cell.angle_beta   90.00
_cell.angle_gamma   90.00
#
_symmetry.space_group_name_H-M   'P 1'
#
loop_
_entity.id
_entity.type
_entity.pdbx_description
1 polymer ?
#
loop_
_entity_poly.entity_id
_entity_poly.type
_entity_poly.pdbx_seq_one_letter_code
_entity_poly.pdbx_strand_id
1 'polypeptide(L)' 'MAGLIDYSQVKHIFIVCGKTDMRRGIDGLAAIVTDTYQLDVFSQALFLFCGG' A
#
# COMPACT_ATOMS: atom_id res chain seq x y z
N MET A 1 15.53 9.55 16.56
CA MET A 1 15.25 8.21 17.10
C MET A 1 13.95 7.75 16.48
N ALA A 2 14.04 6.84 15.49
CA ALA A 2 12.88 6.37 14.74
C ALA A 2 11.99 5.51 15.66
N GLY A 3 10.96 6.12 16.21
CA GLY A 3 9.92 5.40 16.96
C GLY A 3 9.05 4.65 15.97
N LEU A 4 8.80 3.38 16.29
CA LEU A 4 7.82 2.48 15.67
C LEU A 4 6.61 3.24 15.07
N ILE A 5 6.23 2.90 13.83
CA ILE A 5 5.03 3.47 13.22
C ILE A 5 3.82 3.16 14.11
N ASP A 6 3.16 4.20 14.60
CA ASP A 6 1.89 4.09 15.31
C ASP A 6 0.74 3.96 14.29
N TYR A 7 0.32 2.71 14.06
CA TYR A 7 -0.75 2.41 13.12
C TYR A 7 -2.12 2.93 13.58
N SER A 8 -2.30 3.31 14.86
CA SER A 8 -3.56 3.92 15.33
C SER A 8 -3.84 5.28 14.70
N GLN A 9 -2.80 5.94 14.19
CA GLN A 9 -2.90 7.23 13.51
C GLN A 9 -3.13 7.09 12.01
N VAL A 10 -3.15 5.89 11.44
CA VAL A 10 -3.38 5.70 9.99
C VAL A 10 -4.85 5.95 9.68
N LYS A 11 -5.13 6.89 8.77
CA LYS A 11 -6.51 7.28 8.42
C LYS A 11 -7.19 6.29 7.48
N HIS A 12 -6.41 5.64 6.61
CA HIS A 12 -6.92 4.77 5.57
C HIS A 12 -6.12 3.47 5.51
N ILE A 13 -6.82 2.34 5.52
CA ILE A 13 -6.23 1.01 5.34
C ILE A 13 -6.91 0.36 4.14
N PHE A 14 -6.12 0.00 3.15
CA PHE A 14 -6.57 -0.65 1.93
C PHE A 14 -6.02 -2.07 1.88
N ILE A 15 -6.90 -3.03 1.66
CA ILE A 15 -6.54 -4.44 1.45
C ILE A 15 -6.74 -4.73 -0.04
N VAL A 16 -5.64 -4.98 -0.74
CA VAL A 16 -5.65 -5.31 -2.16
C VAL A 16 -5.99 -6.79 -2.30
N CYS A 17 -7.23 -7.06 -2.68
CA CYS A 17 -7.74 -8.42 -2.87
C CYS A 17 -7.30 -9.01 -4.22
N GLY A 18 -7.04 -10.32 -4.23
CA GLY A 18 -6.59 -11.05 -5.40
C GLY A 18 -5.07 -11.21 -5.48
N LYS A 19 -4.60 -11.85 -6.55
CA LYS A 19 -3.18 -12.16 -6.71
C LYS A 19 -2.42 -10.91 -7.16
N THR A 20 -1.51 -10.44 -6.32
CA THR A 20 -0.58 -9.35 -6.67
C THR A 20 0.80 -9.93 -6.97
N ASP A 21 1.40 -9.54 -8.09
CA ASP A 21 2.79 -9.88 -8.38
C ASP A 21 3.74 -9.05 -7.52
N MET A 22 4.16 -9.61 -6.39
CA MET A 22 5.08 -8.95 -5.45
C MET A 22 6.49 -8.73 -6.03
N ARG A 23 6.84 -9.37 -7.16
CA ARG A 23 8.14 -9.17 -7.84
C ARG A 23 8.28 -7.78 -8.46
N ARG A 24 7.18 -7.02 -8.56
CA ARG A 24 7.18 -5.65 -9.09
C ARG A 24 7.84 -4.63 -8.14
N GLY A 25 8.14 -5.02 -6.90
CA GLY A 25 8.79 -4.15 -5.91
C GLY A 25 7.90 -2.97 -5.49
N ILE A 26 8.45 -2.07 -4.68
CA ILE A 26 7.68 -0.95 -4.08
C ILE A 26 7.10 -0.04 -5.16
N ASP A 27 7.92 0.41 -6.11
CA ASP A 27 7.48 1.34 -7.17
C ASP A 27 6.41 0.72 -8.07
N GLY A 28 6.57 -0.57 -8.40
CA GLY A 28 5.55 -1.28 -9.15
C GLY A 28 4.24 -1.42 -8.38
N LEU A 29 4.30 -1.76 -7.09
CA LEU A 29 3.12 -1.83 -6.24
C LEU A 29 2.45 -0.45 -6.08
N ALA A 30 3.22 0.63 -5.95
CA ALA A 30 2.71 2.00 -5.94
C ALA A 30 2.01 2.34 -7.27
N ALA A 31 2.56 1.93 -8.41
CA ALA A 31 1.92 2.11 -9.71
C ALA A 31 0.57 1.37 -9.80
N ILE A 32 0.39 0.21 -9.15
CA ILE A 32 -0.95 -0.43 -9.08
C ILE A 32 -1.94 0.47 -8.34
N VAL A 33 -1.54 1.03 -7.20
CA VAL A 33 -2.40 1.90 -6.39
C VAL A 33 -2.83 3.14 -7.19
N THR A 34 -1.88 3.79 -7.85
CA THR A 34 -2.15 4.99 -8.64
C THR A 34 -2.92 4.67 -9.92
N ASP A 35 -2.47 3.69 -10.73
CA ASP A 35 -2.98 3.48 -12.09
C ASP A 35 -4.25 2.63 -12.12
N THR A 36 -4.37 1.63 -11.23
CA THR A 36 -5.51 0.70 -11.21
C THR A 36 -6.62 1.18 -10.28
N TYR A 37 -6.26 1.62 -9.08
CA TYR A 37 -7.23 2.03 -8.07
C TYR A 37 -7.47 3.55 -8.03
N GLN A 38 -6.68 4.35 -8.77
CA GLN A 38 -6.80 5.81 -8.83
C GLN A 38 -6.68 6.46 -7.44
N LEU A 39 -5.86 5.86 -6.57
CA LEU A 39 -5.61 6.33 -5.20
C LEU A 39 -4.25 7.03 -5.11
N ASP A 40 -4.16 7.99 -4.19
CA ASP A 40 -2.91 8.69 -3.89
C ASP A 40 -2.03 7.89 -2.93
N VAL A 41 -0.89 7.41 -3.44
CA VAL A 41 0.13 6.68 -2.65
C VAL A 41 0.86 7.55 -1.62
N PHE A 42 0.79 8.87 -1.75
CA PHE A 42 1.40 9.82 -0.80
C PHE A 42 0.43 10.26 0.30
N SER A 43 -0.82 9.81 0.25
CA SER A 43 -1.79 10.00 1.31
C SER A 43 -1.39 9.20 2.57
N GLN A 44 -1.91 9.59 3.73
CA GLN A 44 -1.68 8.90 5.01
C GLN A 44 -2.47 7.58 5.06
N ALA A 45 -1.99 6.60 4.30
CA ALA A 45 -2.65 5.34 4.04
C ALA A 45 -1.68 4.14 4.17
N LEU A 46 -2.24 2.98 4.53
CA LEU A 46 -1.55 1.70 4.50
C LEU A 46 -2.16 0.82 3.42
N PHE A 47 -1.32 0.28 2.53
CA PHE A 47 -1.73 -0.65 1.48
C PHE A 47 -1.18 -2.05 1.79
N LEU A 48 -2.07 -3.02 1.98
CA LEU A 48 -1.72 -4.41 2.22
C LEU A 48 -1.93 -5.22 0.94
N PHE A 49 -0.86 -5.85 0.47
CA PHE A 49 -0.88 -6.73 -0.70
C PHE A 49 -0.71 -8.18 -0.27
N CYS A 50 -1.52 -9.06 -0.84
CA CYS A 50 -1.36 -10.50 -0.65
C CYS A 50 -0.40 -11.06 -1.71
N GLY A 51 0.78 -11.48 -1.27
CA GLY A 51 1.65 -12.36 -2.05
C GLY A 51 1.14 -13.79 -1.95
N GLY A 52 0.82 -14.38 -3.09
CA GLY A 52 0.62 -15.83 -3.19
C GLY A 52 1.93 -16.57 -3.35
#